data_AF-A0A5R8YFG4-F1
#
_entry.id   AF-A0A5R8YFG4-F1
#
_cell.length_a   1.000
_cell.length_b   1.000
_cell.length_c   1.000
_cell.angle_alpha   90.00
_cell.angle_beta   90.00
_cell.angle_gamma   90.00
#
_symmetry.space_group_name_H-M   'P 1'
#
loop_
_entity.id
_entity.type
_entity.pdbx_description
1 polymer ?
#
loop_
_entity_poly.entity_id
_entity_poly.type
_entity_poly.pdbx_seq_one_letter_code
_entity_poly.pdbx_strand_id
1 'polypeptide(L)'
;MRSVPRSVTHPGSKEIERLPFALSRGRAVTLALRGGQDLQSAIAAALSDVGLYSGWLELETASVDALAYVIPDKAPTAETVAWYSQTHHLRAPGLIHHLGLVVGQADGGLFLHGHGSWSETDGATRFGHLLFAETMLAQDVIACGFLLDDACFERLPDAESNFSLFKPKSLSQPASNEADFALLRMLPNEDLALGLDAVCARLGWRQARVHGLGSLVGADFEDGRLLDSFATEFVIRDALAHGPGMTDPGQHSGPEIVIVGEAGGAGLRGRVTRGANPVLVTAEILLQRLL
;
A
#
# COMPACT_ATOMS: atom_id res chain seq x y z
N MET A 1 -19.56 -19.33 0.40
CA MET A 1 -20.28 -18.16 0.96
C MET A 1 -19.37 -17.58 2.01
N ARG A 2 -19.08 -16.26 1.98
CA ARG A 2 -18.20 -15.62 2.96
C ARG A 2 -18.76 -15.72 4.37
N SER A 3 -17.88 -15.88 5.37
CA SER A 3 -18.23 -15.78 6.78
C SER A 3 -17.97 -14.38 7.36
N VAL A 4 -17.07 -13.60 6.75
CA VAL A 4 -16.78 -12.22 7.16
C VAL A 4 -17.78 -11.21 6.60
N PRO A 5 -18.09 -10.12 7.34
CA PRO A 5 -19.03 -9.09 6.89
C PRO A 5 -18.48 -8.29 5.69
N ARG A 6 -19.36 -7.66 4.93
CA ARG A 6 -19.01 -6.74 3.82
C ARG A 6 -18.76 -5.30 4.27
N SER A 7 -18.88 -5.03 5.56
CA SER A 7 -18.61 -3.74 6.15
C SER A 7 -18.18 -3.92 7.60
N VAL A 8 -17.30 -3.05 8.06
CA VAL A 8 -16.78 -3.04 9.42
C VAL A 8 -17.13 -1.70 10.08
N THR A 9 -17.65 -1.76 11.30
CA THR A 9 -17.83 -0.58 12.14
C THR A 9 -16.55 -0.38 12.95
N HIS A 10 -15.87 0.72 12.69
CA HIS A 10 -14.73 1.16 13.48
C HIS A 10 -15.19 1.85 14.78
N PRO A 11 -14.35 1.87 15.83
CA PRO A 11 -14.75 2.33 17.17
C PRO A 11 -15.03 3.83 17.25
N GLY A 12 -14.45 4.63 16.36
CA GLY A 12 -14.60 6.08 16.36
C GLY A 12 -15.58 6.62 15.34
N SER A 13 -15.69 7.95 15.31
CA SER A 13 -16.63 8.65 14.42
C SER A 13 -16.23 8.51 12.96
N LYS A 14 -17.19 8.08 12.13
CA LYS A 14 -16.98 7.95 10.68
C LYS A 14 -16.65 9.31 10.05
N GLU A 15 -15.54 9.38 9.34
CA GLU A 15 -15.12 10.58 8.62
C GLU A 15 -15.97 10.78 7.36
N ILE A 16 -16.37 12.03 7.06
CA ILE A 16 -17.29 12.34 5.96
C ILE A 16 -16.58 12.20 4.61
N GLU A 17 -15.38 12.76 4.49
CA GLU A 17 -14.58 12.66 3.28
C GLU A 17 -13.88 11.29 3.22
N ARG A 18 -14.30 10.43 2.29
CA ARG A 18 -13.86 9.02 2.22
C ARG A 18 -12.67 8.76 1.31
N LEU A 19 -12.41 9.69 0.39
CA LEU A 19 -11.33 9.62 -0.60
C LEU A 19 -10.52 10.92 -0.60
N PRO A 20 -9.98 11.37 0.55
CA PRO A 20 -9.10 12.53 0.59
C PRO A 20 -7.87 12.27 -0.29
N PHE A 21 -7.50 13.28 -1.07
CA PHE A 21 -6.33 13.21 -1.95
C PHE A 21 -5.56 14.53 -1.99
N ALA A 22 -4.30 14.47 -2.41
CA ALA A 22 -3.46 15.62 -2.68
C ALA A 22 -2.79 15.47 -4.06
N LEU A 23 -2.93 16.50 -4.90
CA LEU A 23 -2.29 16.58 -6.22
C LEU A 23 -0.80 16.92 -6.10
N SER A 24 0.00 16.39 -7.00
CA SER A 24 1.43 16.66 -7.04
C SER A 24 2.03 16.55 -8.44
N ARG A 25 3.10 17.30 -8.68
CA ARG A 25 4.13 16.89 -9.64
C ARG A 25 4.98 15.79 -9.04
N GLY A 26 5.69 15.07 -9.89
CA GLY A 26 6.60 14.03 -9.43
C GLY A 26 7.47 13.54 -10.57
N ARG A 27 8.43 12.68 -10.22
CA ARG A 27 9.37 12.12 -11.17
C ARG A 27 9.66 10.67 -10.85
N ALA A 28 9.92 9.90 -11.91
CA ALA A 28 10.46 8.56 -11.77
C ALA A 28 11.86 8.64 -11.14
N VAL A 29 12.15 7.69 -10.26
CA VAL A 29 13.45 7.57 -9.59
C VAL A 29 13.98 6.15 -9.66
N THR A 30 15.30 6.05 -9.60
CA THR A 30 16.06 4.81 -9.45
C THR A 30 17.07 5.04 -8.34
N LEU A 31 16.91 4.34 -7.23
CA LEU A 31 17.67 4.55 -6.01
C LEU A 31 18.57 3.33 -5.76
N ALA A 32 19.87 3.58 -5.59
CA ALA A 32 20.82 2.56 -5.17
C ALA A 32 20.79 2.44 -3.64
N LEU A 33 20.32 1.29 -3.14
CA LEU A 33 20.28 0.97 -1.73
C LEU A 33 21.52 0.15 -1.38
N ARG A 34 22.35 0.66 -0.47
CA ARG A 34 23.57 -0.05 -0.05
C ARG A 34 23.23 -1.23 0.85
N GLY A 35 23.85 -2.37 0.57
CA GLY A 35 23.80 -3.55 1.44
C GLY A 35 24.65 -3.39 2.70
N GLY A 36 24.54 -4.36 3.61
CA GLY A 36 25.25 -4.37 4.90
C GLY A 36 24.64 -3.45 5.96
N GLN A 37 23.42 -2.97 5.75
CA GLN A 37 22.66 -2.15 6.70
C GLN A 37 21.16 -2.46 6.63
N ASP A 38 20.41 -1.95 7.61
CA ASP A 38 18.96 -2.10 7.60
C ASP A 38 18.32 -1.31 6.45
N LEU A 39 17.18 -1.82 5.96
CA LEU A 39 16.52 -1.29 4.78
C LEU A 39 16.02 0.15 5.01
N GLN A 40 15.63 0.51 6.23
CA GLN A 40 15.21 1.87 6.54
C GLN A 40 16.38 2.86 6.39
N SER A 41 17.55 2.53 6.94
CA SER A 41 18.76 3.34 6.79
C SER A 41 19.21 3.45 5.34
N ALA A 42 19.15 2.36 4.58
CA ALA A 42 19.49 2.36 3.15
C ALA A 42 18.57 3.28 2.33
N ILE A 43 17.26 3.22 2.58
CA ILE A 43 16.27 4.09 1.92
C ILE A 43 16.47 5.54 2.35
N ALA A 44 16.68 5.80 3.66
CA ALA A 44 16.90 7.15 4.16
C ALA A 44 18.11 7.84 3.52
N ALA A 45 19.23 7.12 3.39
CA ALA A 45 20.43 7.62 2.73
C ALA A 45 20.16 7.96 1.26
N ALA A 46 19.53 7.03 0.52
CA ALA A 46 19.23 7.24 -0.90
C ALA A 46 18.24 8.38 -1.15
N LEU A 47 17.24 8.57 -0.28
CA LEU A 47 16.31 9.69 -0.37
C LEU A 47 16.98 11.02 -0.06
N SER A 48 17.94 11.04 0.88
CA SER A 48 18.70 12.24 1.22
C SER A 48 19.49 12.80 0.04
N ASP A 49 20.01 11.94 -0.83
CA ASP A 49 20.72 12.36 -2.04
C ASP A 49 19.78 13.01 -3.08
N VAL A 50 18.48 12.66 -3.04
CA VAL A 50 17.46 13.16 -3.97
C VAL A 50 16.73 14.40 -3.43
N GLY A 51 16.62 14.53 -2.11
CA GLY A 51 15.96 15.64 -1.41
C GLY A 51 14.43 15.59 -1.42
N LEU A 52 13.82 14.44 -1.77
CA LEU A 52 12.37 14.23 -1.77
C LEU A 52 12.01 13.06 -0.85
N TYR A 53 10.96 13.22 -0.05
CA TYR A 53 10.61 12.31 1.05
C TYR A 53 9.14 11.88 1.03
N SER A 54 8.52 11.84 -0.15
CA SER A 54 7.23 11.18 -0.30
C SER A 54 7.03 10.60 -1.69
N GLY A 55 6.32 9.48 -1.77
CA GLY A 55 6.02 8.78 -3.01
C GLY A 55 5.87 7.28 -2.83
N TRP A 56 6.17 6.55 -3.89
CA TRP A 56 6.08 5.09 -3.95
C TRP A 56 7.40 4.53 -4.46
N LEU A 57 7.89 3.47 -3.82
CA LEU A 57 9.04 2.70 -4.28
C LEU A 57 8.68 1.22 -4.37
N GLU A 58 9.30 0.55 -5.32
CA GLU A 58 9.26 -0.89 -5.51
C GLU A 58 10.69 -1.43 -5.47
N LEU A 59 10.81 -2.56 -4.81
CA LEU A 59 12.06 -3.30 -4.68
C LEU A 59 11.79 -4.74 -5.14
N GLU A 60 12.55 -5.19 -6.13
CA GLU A 60 12.43 -6.52 -6.71
C GLU A 60 13.75 -7.28 -6.50
N THR A 61 13.67 -8.57 -6.17
CA THR A 61 14.85 -9.47 -6.06
C THR A 61 15.97 -8.93 -5.15
N ALA A 62 15.66 -8.65 -3.88
CA ALA A 62 16.65 -8.16 -2.91
C ALA A 62 17.08 -9.27 -1.94
N SER A 63 18.39 -9.53 -1.87
CA SER A 63 18.96 -10.48 -0.90
C SER A 63 19.02 -9.86 0.48
N VAL A 64 18.62 -10.60 1.50
CA VAL A 64 18.60 -10.14 2.90
C VAL A 64 19.27 -11.15 3.82
N ASP A 65 20.04 -10.64 4.78
CA ASP A 65 20.65 -11.44 5.86
C ASP A 65 19.68 -11.63 7.03
N ALA A 66 18.70 -10.75 7.17
CA ALA A 66 17.61 -10.89 8.12
C ALA A 66 16.39 -10.17 7.57
N LEU A 67 15.20 -10.70 7.84
CA LEU A 67 13.95 -10.03 7.54
C LEU A 67 12.99 -10.22 8.69
N ALA A 68 12.36 -9.14 9.12
CA ALA A 68 11.30 -9.17 10.10
C ALA A 68 10.01 -8.63 9.48
N TYR A 69 8.90 -9.27 9.81
CA TYR A 69 7.60 -8.92 9.27
C TYR A 69 6.48 -9.27 10.24
N VAL A 70 5.31 -8.71 10.01
CA VAL A 70 4.07 -9.06 10.69
C VAL A 70 2.99 -9.42 9.68
N ILE A 71 2.00 -10.16 10.13
CA ILE A 71 0.78 -10.43 9.36
C ILE A 71 -0.42 -9.79 10.07
N PRO A 72 -1.52 -9.54 9.36
CA PRO A 72 -2.76 -9.09 10.01
C PRO A 72 -3.21 -10.11 11.05
N ASP A 73 -3.73 -9.65 12.17
CA ASP A 73 -4.26 -10.46 13.26
C ASP A 73 -5.44 -9.74 13.94
N LYS A 74 -6.07 -10.40 14.91
CA LYS A 74 -7.17 -9.86 15.68
C LYS A 74 -6.68 -8.80 16.65
N ALA A 75 -7.50 -7.75 16.82
CA ALA A 75 -7.25 -6.76 17.84
C ALA A 75 -7.29 -7.37 19.25
N PRO A 76 -6.33 -7.04 20.13
CA PRO A 76 -6.32 -7.55 21.51
C PRO A 76 -7.42 -6.91 22.37
N THR A 77 -7.93 -5.74 21.96
CA THR A 77 -8.99 -4.98 22.63
C THR A 77 -9.97 -4.43 21.59
N ALA A 78 -11.11 -3.91 22.03
CA ALA A 78 -12.10 -3.26 21.15
C ALA A 78 -11.70 -1.83 20.70
N GLU A 79 -10.50 -1.37 21.05
CA GLU A 79 -10.00 -0.03 20.68
C GLU A 79 -9.64 0.07 19.20
N THR A 80 -9.40 -1.06 18.54
CA THR A 80 -9.17 -1.19 17.10
C THR A 80 -9.89 -2.43 16.59
N VAL A 81 -10.09 -2.54 15.26
CA VAL A 81 -10.79 -3.69 14.67
C VAL A 81 -9.83 -4.82 14.28
N ALA A 82 -8.58 -4.51 13.98
CA ALA A 82 -7.53 -5.44 13.60
C ALA A 82 -6.22 -5.05 14.30
N TRP A 83 -5.21 -5.90 14.26
CA TRP A 83 -3.87 -5.60 14.76
C TRP A 83 -2.82 -6.33 13.94
N TYR A 84 -1.55 -6.15 14.29
CA TYR A 84 -0.48 -6.96 13.77
C TYR A 84 -0.22 -8.16 14.68
N SER A 85 0.15 -9.29 14.08
CA SER A 85 0.63 -10.47 14.80
C SER A 85 1.87 -10.16 15.63
N GLN A 86 2.33 -11.15 16.39
CA GLN A 86 3.73 -11.17 16.83
C GLN A 86 4.68 -11.07 15.62
N THR A 87 5.87 -10.51 15.85
CA THR A 87 6.90 -10.41 14.81
C THR A 87 7.35 -11.80 14.38
N HIS A 88 7.35 -12.02 13.07
CA HIS A 88 7.94 -13.16 12.40
C HIS A 88 9.33 -12.76 11.89
N HIS A 89 10.30 -13.63 12.07
CA HIS A 89 11.65 -13.43 11.58
C HIS A 89 11.98 -14.51 10.56
N LEU A 90 12.48 -14.11 9.39
CA LEU A 90 13.17 -15.02 8.52
C LEU A 90 14.64 -15.15 8.87
N ARG A 91 15.12 -16.38 8.88
CA ARG A 91 16.54 -16.69 9.08
C ARG A 91 17.30 -16.59 7.75
N ALA A 92 18.52 -16.05 7.82
CA ALA A 92 19.40 -15.88 6.68
C ALA A 92 19.73 -17.20 5.94
N PRO A 93 20.05 -17.14 4.63
CA PRO A 93 19.76 -16.04 3.71
C PRO A 93 18.28 -16.04 3.29
N GLY A 94 17.72 -14.85 3.11
CA GLY A 94 16.38 -14.64 2.56
C GLY A 94 16.42 -13.89 1.23
N LEU A 95 15.34 -13.98 0.47
CA LEU A 95 15.14 -13.24 -0.77
C LEU A 95 13.80 -12.53 -0.75
N ILE A 96 13.79 -11.20 -0.81
CA ILE A 96 12.61 -10.42 -1.16
C ILE A 96 12.38 -10.60 -2.66
N HIS A 97 11.26 -11.21 -3.02
CA HIS A 97 10.85 -11.30 -4.42
C HIS A 97 10.35 -9.95 -4.90
N HIS A 98 9.44 -9.35 -4.13
CA HIS A 98 8.85 -8.03 -4.38
C HIS A 98 8.48 -7.36 -3.07
N LEU A 99 8.65 -6.05 -3.02
CA LEU A 99 8.18 -5.16 -1.97
C LEU A 99 7.69 -3.87 -2.62
N GLY A 100 6.43 -3.52 -2.38
CA GLY A 100 5.90 -2.19 -2.67
C GLY A 100 5.84 -1.38 -1.38
N LEU A 101 6.30 -0.13 -1.40
CA LEU A 101 6.33 0.71 -0.20
C LEU A 101 5.94 2.17 -0.47
N VAL A 102 5.21 2.72 0.50
CA VAL A 102 4.95 4.13 0.64
C VAL A 102 6.13 4.79 1.35
N VAL A 103 6.63 5.87 0.75
CA VAL A 103 7.53 6.81 1.40
C VAL A 103 6.70 7.98 1.91
N GLY A 104 6.79 8.26 3.20
CA GLY A 104 6.13 9.40 3.83
C GLY A 104 6.87 9.87 5.07
N GLN A 105 6.16 10.60 5.93
CA GLN A 105 6.74 11.24 7.10
C GLN A 105 5.90 10.99 8.35
N ALA A 106 6.57 10.95 9.50
CA ALA A 106 5.97 10.95 10.82
C ALA A 106 6.84 11.81 11.75
N ASP A 107 6.23 12.74 12.49
CA ASP A 107 6.94 13.61 13.44
C ASP A 107 8.17 14.34 12.83
N GLY A 108 8.07 14.71 11.54
CA GLY A 108 9.13 15.37 10.78
C GLY A 108 10.27 14.46 10.28
N GLY A 109 10.23 13.16 10.60
CA GLY A 109 11.17 12.14 10.12
C GLY A 109 10.59 11.23 9.04
N LEU A 110 11.45 10.42 8.41
CA LEU A 110 11.04 9.38 7.46
C LEU A 110 10.14 8.35 8.14
N PHE A 111 9.04 8.01 7.50
CA PHE A 111 8.21 6.86 7.86
C PHE A 111 7.94 6.03 6.60
N LEU A 112 8.00 4.71 6.75
CA LEU A 112 7.84 3.76 5.66
C LEU A 112 6.71 2.79 6.00
N HIS A 113 5.95 2.42 4.97
CA HIS A 113 4.94 1.37 5.06
C HIS A 113 5.08 0.51 3.81
N GLY A 114 5.27 -0.81 3.94
CA GLY A 114 5.47 -1.66 2.77
C GLY A 114 5.02 -3.09 2.98
N HIS A 115 4.43 -3.64 1.92
CA HIS A 115 3.95 -5.01 1.84
C HIS A 115 4.69 -5.74 0.73
N GLY A 116 5.02 -7.00 0.96
CA GLY A 116 5.86 -7.74 0.04
C GLY A 116 5.80 -9.24 0.21
N SER A 117 6.46 -9.93 -0.71
CA SER A 117 6.67 -11.37 -0.68
C SER A 117 8.16 -11.71 -0.64
N TRP A 118 8.51 -12.71 0.14
CA TRP A 118 9.88 -13.16 0.34
C TRP A 118 9.93 -14.66 0.60
N SER A 119 11.10 -15.27 0.42
CA SER A 119 11.35 -16.68 0.74
C SER A 119 12.61 -16.86 1.57
N GLU A 120 12.61 -17.90 2.38
CA GLU A 120 13.78 -18.43 3.07
C GLU A 120 14.49 -19.49 2.20
N THR A 121 15.55 -20.09 2.74
CA THR A 121 16.26 -21.22 2.12
C THR A 121 15.38 -22.47 1.90
N ASP A 122 14.27 -22.60 2.65
CA ASP A 122 13.27 -23.66 2.44
C ASP A 122 12.49 -23.48 1.12
N GLY A 123 12.64 -22.34 0.45
CA GLY A 123 11.96 -21.97 -0.78
C GLY A 123 10.50 -21.58 -0.59
N ALA A 124 9.99 -21.60 0.65
CA ALA A 124 8.59 -21.35 0.92
C ALA A 124 8.32 -19.84 0.98
N THR A 125 7.49 -19.36 0.06
CA THR A 125 7.13 -17.94 0.02
C THR A 125 6.25 -17.56 1.21
N ARG A 126 6.50 -16.36 1.74
CA ARG A 126 5.71 -15.66 2.75
C ARG A 126 5.36 -14.29 2.22
N PHE A 127 4.27 -13.72 2.73
CA PHE A 127 3.81 -12.37 2.42
C PHE A 127 3.33 -11.69 3.71
N GLY A 128 3.53 -10.38 3.80
CA GLY A 128 3.01 -9.59 4.92
C GLY A 128 3.49 -8.14 4.91
N HIS A 129 3.45 -7.53 6.08
CA HIS A 129 3.92 -6.18 6.35
C HIS A 129 5.38 -6.20 6.83
N LEU A 130 6.26 -5.48 6.14
CA LEU A 130 7.70 -5.50 6.40
C LEU A 130 8.08 -4.56 7.55
N LEU A 131 8.96 -5.00 8.44
CA LEU A 131 9.61 -4.16 9.44
C LEU A 131 10.98 -3.71 8.91
N PHE A 132 11.04 -2.50 8.35
CA PHE A 132 12.20 -1.99 7.61
C PHE A 132 13.48 -1.90 8.45
N ALA A 133 13.39 -1.37 9.68
CA ALA A 133 14.54 -1.21 10.57
C ALA A 133 15.08 -2.55 11.11
N GLU A 134 14.30 -3.63 10.99
CA GLU A 134 14.67 -4.99 11.41
C GLU A 134 15.00 -5.91 10.22
N THR A 135 15.07 -5.35 9.00
CA THR A 135 15.39 -6.07 7.77
C THR A 135 16.75 -5.65 7.25
N MET A 136 17.71 -6.57 7.20
CA MET A 136 19.11 -6.33 6.83
C MET A 136 19.37 -6.70 5.37
N LEU A 137 19.73 -5.72 4.54
CA LEU A 137 20.12 -5.99 3.14
C LEU A 137 21.47 -6.69 3.10
N ALA A 138 21.56 -7.82 2.40
CA ALA A 138 22.81 -8.56 2.24
C ALA A 138 23.72 -7.93 1.16
N GLN A 139 23.12 -7.33 0.13
CA GLN A 139 23.83 -6.79 -1.04
C GLN A 139 23.19 -5.47 -1.50
N ASP A 140 23.97 -4.69 -2.25
CA ASP A 140 23.44 -3.51 -2.94
C ASP A 140 22.29 -3.92 -3.87
N VAL A 141 21.23 -3.12 -3.88
CA VAL A 141 20.04 -3.37 -4.68
C VAL A 141 19.45 -2.06 -5.20
N ILE A 142 18.69 -2.14 -6.28
CA ILE A 142 18.03 -0.99 -6.89
C ILE A 142 16.54 -0.98 -6.50
N ALA A 143 16.07 0.13 -5.96
CA ALA A 143 14.66 0.44 -5.84
C ALA A 143 14.24 1.42 -6.95
N CYS A 144 13.06 1.21 -7.52
CA CYS A 144 12.50 2.07 -8.57
C CYS A 144 11.14 2.60 -8.14
N GLY A 145 10.72 3.76 -8.64
CA GLY A 145 9.39 4.26 -8.34
C GLY A 145 9.23 5.73 -8.68
N PHE A 146 8.46 6.44 -7.88
CA PHE A 146 8.15 7.85 -8.09
C PHE A 146 8.26 8.63 -6.76
N LEU A 147 8.88 9.80 -6.82
CA LEU A 147 8.90 10.75 -5.70
C LEU A 147 8.17 12.03 -6.10
N LEU A 148 7.58 12.69 -5.11
CA LEU A 148 6.65 13.80 -5.28
C LEU A 148 7.21 15.11 -4.75
N ASP A 149 6.89 16.21 -5.44
CA ASP A 149 7.37 17.55 -5.12
C ASP A 149 6.38 18.35 -4.26
N ASP A 150 5.07 18.19 -4.48
CA ASP A 150 4.04 19.10 -3.96
C ASP A 150 3.06 18.45 -2.97
N ALA A 151 3.17 17.14 -2.75
CA ALA A 151 2.36 16.42 -1.76
C ALA A 151 3.19 15.42 -0.97
N CYS A 152 2.77 15.16 0.26
CA CYS A 152 3.32 14.09 1.07
C CYS A 152 2.23 13.25 1.74
N PHE A 153 2.58 12.01 2.06
CA PHE A 153 1.88 11.25 3.09
C PHE A 153 2.48 11.59 4.46
N GLU A 154 1.64 12.11 5.35
CA GLU A 154 1.98 12.40 6.74
C GLU A 154 1.20 11.44 7.66
N ARG A 155 1.91 10.75 8.55
CA ARG A 155 1.29 9.83 9.50
C ARG A 155 0.67 10.62 10.64
N LEU A 156 -0.66 10.58 10.73
CA LEU A 156 -1.44 11.34 11.70
C LEU A 156 -2.47 10.44 12.40
N PRO A 157 -2.87 10.76 13.63
CA PRO A 157 -3.96 10.07 14.31
C PRO A 157 -5.25 10.06 13.47
N ASP A 158 -5.91 8.92 13.45
CA ASP A 158 -7.16 8.68 12.74
C ASP A 158 -8.28 8.44 13.74
N ALA A 159 -9.26 9.34 13.76
CA ALA A 159 -10.33 9.32 14.75
C ALA A 159 -11.36 8.21 14.51
N GLU A 160 -11.47 7.67 13.29
CA GLU A 160 -12.41 6.58 12.98
C GLU A 160 -11.84 5.25 13.49
N SER A 161 -10.61 4.93 13.11
CA SER A 161 -9.99 3.61 13.35
C SER A 161 -9.13 3.51 14.60
N ASN A 162 -8.82 4.64 15.26
CA ASN A 162 -7.87 4.78 16.37
C ASN A 162 -6.41 4.41 16.03
N PHE A 163 -6.06 4.25 14.75
CA PHE A 163 -4.68 4.10 14.31
C PHE A 163 -4.01 5.45 14.02
N SER A 164 -2.69 5.46 13.91
CA SER A 164 -1.96 6.54 13.23
C SER A 164 -1.65 6.11 11.80
N LEU A 165 -2.29 6.76 10.84
CA LEU A 165 -2.31 6.35 9.42
C LEU A 165 -1.78 7.46 8.53
N PHE A 166 -1.29 7.09 7.35
CA PHE A 166 -0.88 8.07 6.35
C PHE A 166 -2.07 8.86 5.82
N LYS A 167 -1.99 10.18 5.90
CA LYS A 167 -2.96 11.11 5.32
C LYS A 167 -2.27 11.95 4.24
N PRO A 168 -2.88 12.10 3.05
CA PRO A 168 -2.30 12.92 2.00
C PRO A 168 -2.39 14.40 2.40
N LYS A 169 -1.30 15.13 2.20
CA LYS A 169 -1.17 16.55 2.52
C LYS A 169 -0.52 17.27 1.37
N SER A 170 -1.13 18.37 0.94
CA SER A 170 -0.50 19.28 -0.02
C SER A 170 0.56 20.13 0.71
N LEU A 171 1.77 20.13 0.16
CA LEU A 171 2.88 21.00 0.56
C LEU A 171 2.84 22.32 -0.22
N SER A 172 2.44 22.23 -1.48
CA SER A 172 2.23 23.35 -2.42
C SER A 172 1.02 23.03 -3.31
N GLN A 173 0.46 24.05 -3.95
CA GLN A 173 -0.58 23.86 -4.97
C GLN A 173 0.06 23.88 -6.36
N PRO A 174 0.21 22.74 -7.04
CA PRO A 174 0.59 22.73 -8.44
C PRO A 174 -0.56 23.28 -9.30
N ALA A 175 -0.25 23.81 -10.48
CA ALA A 175 -1.27 24.05 -11.48
C ALA A 175 -1.91 22.70 -11.88
N SER A 176 -3.24 22.63 -11.98
CA SER A 176 -3.95 21.36 -12.16
C SER A 176 -3.58 20.62 -13.45
N ASN A 177 -3.14 21.34 -14.49
CA ASN A 177 -2.65 20.78 -15.74
C ASN A 177 -1.26 20.15 -15.62
N GLU A 178 -0.46 20.54 -14.64
CA GLU A 178 0.90 20.07 -14.37
C GLU A 178 0.95 18.92 -13.34
N ALA A 179 -0.13 18.69 -12.60
CA ALA A 179 -0.21 17.61 -11.63
C ALA A 179 -0.47 16.26 -12.31
N ASP A 180 0.59 15.51 -12.57
CA ASP A 180 0.54 14.15 -13.13
C ASP A 180 0.43 13.06 -12.05
N PHE A 181 0.49 13.42 -10.76
CA PHE A 181 0.39 12.49 -9.65
C PHE A 181 -0.63 12.93 -8.59
N ALA A 182 -1.18 11.95 -7.88
CA ALA A 182 -2.03 12.18 -6.73
C ALA A 182 -1.76 11.15 -5.64
N LEU A 183 -1.62 11.60 -4.40
CA LEU A 183 -1.68 10.73 -3.22
C LEU A 183 -3.14 10.61 -2.79
N LEU A 184 -3.63 9.39 -2.66
CA LEU A 184 -4.96 9.06 -2.21
C LEU A 184 -4.85 8.22 -0.94
N ARG A 185 -5.62 8.59 0.08
CA ARG A 185 -6.00 7.64 1.13
C ARG A 185 -7.45 7.25 0.92
N MET A 186 -7.71 5.96 0.81
CA MET A 186 -9.06 5.40 0.82
C MET A 186 -9.41 4.93 2.22
N LEU A 187 -10.52 5.42 2.76
CA LEU A 187 -10.97 5.13 4.12
C LEU A 187 -11.74 3.79 4.20
N PRO A 188 -12.01 3.28 5.42
CA PRO A 188 -12.73 2.03 5.62
C PRO A 188 -14.05 1.93 4.84
N ASN A 189 -14.45 0.72 4.45
CA ASN A 189 -15.71 0.42 3.76
C ASN A 189 -15.87 1.00 2.35
N GLU A 190 -14.93 1.79 1.84
CA GLU A 190 -14.89 2.13 0.42
C GLU A 190 -14.43 0.91 -0.39
N ASP A 191 -15.07 0.63 -1.52
CA ASP A 191 -14.63 -0.44 -2.41
C ASP A 191 -13.36 -0.02 -3.15
N LEU A 192 -12.34 -0.89 -3.14
CA LEU A 192 -11.04 -0.57 -3.73
C LEU A 192 -11.14 -0.18 -5.21
N ALA A 193 -11.86 -0.96 -6.01
CA ALA A 193 -11.92 -0.71 -7.45
C ALA A 193 -12.81 0.50 -7.78
N LEU A 194 -13.98 0.61 -7.15
CA LEU A 194 -14.90 1.72 -7.41
C LEU A 194 -14.37 3.04 -6.86
N GLY A 195 -13.67 3.02 -5.71
CA GLY A 195 -13.06 4.20 -5.12
C GLY A 195 -11.92 4.77 -5.98
N LEU A 196 -11.14 3.90 -6.64
CA LEU A 196 -10.11 4.30 -7.60
C LEU A 196 -10.70 5.05 -8.81
N ASP A 197 -11.80 4.56 -9.36
CA ASP A 197 -12.49 5.22 -10.47
C ASP A 197 -13.17 6.52 -10.03
N ALA A 198 -13.78 6.50 -8.84
CA ALA A 198 -14.41 7.69 -8.26
C ALA A 198 -13.41 8.83 -8.06
N VAL A 199 -12.19 8.53 -7.59
CA VAL A 199 -11.16 9.57 -7.46
C VAL A 199 -10.64 10.03 -8.84
N CYS A 200 -10.46 9.14 -9.82
CA CYS A 200 -10.08 9.55 -11.18
C CYS A 200 -11.13 10.49 -11.80
N ALA A 201 -12.40 10.19 -11.59
CA ALA A 201 -13.50 11.04 -12.01
C ALA A 201 -13.46 12.42 -11.33
N ARG A 202 -13.21 12.47 -10.02
CA ARG A 202 -13.04 13.73 -9.27
C ARG A 202 -11.82 14.54 -9.73
N LEU A 203 -10.75 13.87 -10.13
CA LEU A 203 -9.53 14.49 -10.67
C LEU A 203 -9.70 14.95 -12.12
N GLY A 204 -10.77 14.55 -12.80
CA GLY A 204 -10.96 14.79 -14.24
C GLY A 204 -9.96 14.02 -15.11
N TRP A 205 -9.34 12.96 -14.56
CA TRP A 205 -8.37 12.15 -15.28
C TRP A 205 -9.08 11.04 -16.02
N ARG A 206 -8.82 10.90 -17.32
CA ARG A 206 -9.37 9.81 -18.14
C ARG A 206 -8.94 8.45 -17.60
N GLN A 207 -7.67 8.33 -17.22
CA GLN A 207 -7.07 7.10 -16.76
C GLN A 207 -5.85 7.41 -15.88
N ALA A 208 -5.60 6.54 -14.90
CA ALA A 208 -4.38 6.57 -14.11
C ALA A 208 -3.83 5.16 -13.87
N ARG A 209 -2.50 5.03 -13.84
CA ARG A 209 -1.82 3.87 -13.27
C ARG A 209 -1.85 3.98 -11.76
N VAL A 210 -2.08 2.85 -11.10
CA VAL A 210 -2.28 2.80 -9.65
C VAL A 210 -1.17 1.99 -9.02
N HIS A 211 -0.51 2.60 -8.04
CA HIS A 211 0.44 1.95 -7.13
C HIS A 211 -0.10 2.08 -5.72
N GLY A 212 0.01 1.05 -4.89
CA GLY A 212 -0.50 1.17 -3.53
C GLY A 212 -0.59 -0.15 -2.78
N LEU A 213 -0.92 0.00 -1.52
CA LEU A 213 -1.10 -1.09 -0.56
C LEU A 213 -2.18 -0.71 0.44
N GLY A 214 -2.55 -1.65 1.30
CA GLY A 214 -3.48 -1.40 2.39
C GLY A 214 -4.09 -2.68 2.92
N SER A 215 -5.27 -2.56 3.50
CA SER A 215 -6.02 -3.68 4.06
C SER A 215 -7.45 -3.74 3.51
N LEU A 216 -7.98 -4.96 3.34
CA LEU A 216 -9.36 -5.22 2.91
C LEU A 216 -10.11 -6.07 3.95
N VAL A 217 -11.44 -6.04 3.90
CA VAL A 217 -12.28 -7.00 4.64
C VAL A 217 -12.43 -8.24 3.77
N GLY A 218 -11.54 -9.23 3.95
CA GLY A 218 -11.39 -10.36 3.04
C GLY A 218 -11.06 -9.95 1.59
N ALA A 219 -11.10 -10.90 0.65
CA ALA A 219 -10.98 -10.60 -0.78
C ALA A 219 -11.82 -11.53 -1.67
N ASP A 220 -12.53 -10.96 -2.65
CA ASP A 220 -13.26 -11.67 -3.70
C ASP A 220 -12.51 -11.49 -5.00
N PHE A 221 -12.14 -12.58 -5.65
CA PHE A 221 -11.41 -12.57 -6.92
C PHE A 221 -12.34 -12.87 -8.10
N GLU A 222 -12.00 -12.34 -9.28
CA GLU A 222 -12.76 -12.54 -10.52
C GLU A 222 -12.83 -14.02 -10.94
N ASP A 223 -11.85 -14.83 -10.52
CA ASP A 223 -11.80 -16.28 -10.77
C ASP A 223 -12.63 -17.11 -9.76
N GLY A 224 -13.36 -16.45 -8.86
CA GLY A 224 -14.22 -17.07 -7.86
C GLY A 224 -13.51 -17.51 -6.58
N ARG A 225 -12.18 -17.36 -6.47
CA ARG A 225 -11.48 -17.56 -5.20
C ARG A 225 -11.90 -16.50 -4.18
N LEU A 226 -11.84 -16.87 -2.91
CA LEU A 226 -12.17 -16.02 -1.78
C LEU A 226 -11.03 -16.10 -0.75
N LEU A 227 -10.65 -14.95 -0.20
CA LEU A 227 -9.94 -14.86 1.07
C LEU A 227 -10.96 -14.51 2.15
N ASP A 228 -11.38 -15.52 2.92
CA ASP A 228 -12.33 -15.34 4.03
C ASP A 228 -11.55 -15.11 5.33
N SER A 229 -10.98 -13.91 5.46
CA SER A 229 -10.24 -13.44 6.65
C SER A 229 -10.73 -12.06 7.02
N PHE A 230 -10.90 -11.80 8.31
CA PHE A 230 -11.42 -10.52 8.76
C PHE A 230 -10.38 -9.42 8.57
N ALA A 231 -9.14 -9.68 9.00
CA ALA A 231 -8.01 -8.80 8.81
C ALA A 231 -7.15 -9.27 7.64
N THR A 232 -6.81 -8.36 6.73
CA THR A 232 -5.95 -8.67 5.58
C THR A 232 -4.98 -7.54 5.28
N GLU A 233 -3.88 -7.84 4.61
CA GLU A 233 -2.93 -6.85 4.06
C GLU A 233 -2.64 -7.18 2.60
N PHE A 234 -2.66 -6.17 1.72
CA PHE A 234 -2.45 -6.32 0.29
C PHE A 234 -1.44 -5.34 -0.29
N VAL A 235 -0.88 -5.70 -1.44
CA VAL A 235 -0.15 -4.80 -2.33
C VAL A 235 -0.71 -4.93 -3.76
N ILE A 236 -0.87 -3.80 -4.45
CA ILE A 236 -1.27 -3.76 -5.84
C ILE A 236 -0.09 -4.22 -6.71
N ARG A 237 -0.36 -5.11 -7.67
CA ARG A 237 0.61 -5.55 -8.68
C ARG A 237 0.35 -4.95 -10.05
N ASP A 238 -0.90 -4.77 -10.41
CA ASP A 238 -1.30 -4.13 -11.66
C ASP A 238 -2.71 -3.59 -11.56
N ALA A 239 -2.87 -2.29 -11.78
CA ALA A 239 -4.18 -1.65 -11.75
C ALA A 239 -4.21 -0.38 -12.59
N LEU A 240 -5.35 -0.18 -13.23
CA LEU A 240 -5.72 1.04 -13.92
C LEU A 240 -7.01 1.56 -13.29
N ALA A 241 -7.02 2.84 -12.97
CA ALA A 241 -8.21 3.55 -12.55
C ALA A 241 -8.76 4.34 -13.74
N HIS A 242 -10.08 4.40 -13.85
CA HIS A 242 -10.78 4.94 -15.01
C HIS A 242 -11.70 6.11 -14.61
N GLY A 243 -11.57 7.21 -15.35
CA GLY A 243 -12.47 8.35 -15.21
C GLY A 243 -13.70 8.28 -16.12
N PRO A 244 -14.52 9.34 -16.13
CA PRO A 244 -15.76 9.40 -16.91
C PRO A 244 -15.50 9.28 -18.41
N GLY A 245 -16.39 8.58 -19.11
CA GLY A 245 -16.33 8.41 -20.57
C GLY A 245 -15.45 7.26 -21.05
N MET A 246 -14.75 6.57 -20.15
CA MET A 246 -14.27 5.20 -20.41
C MET A 246 -15.48 4.25 -20.40
N THR A 247 -15.45 3.20 -21.24
CA THR A 247 -16.53 2.22 -21.50
C THR A 247 -17.27 1.72 -20.25
N ASP A 248 -18.46 1.13 -20.47
CA ASP A 248 -19.33 0.53 -19.43
C ASP A 248 -18.53 0.00 -18.23
N PRO A 249 -18.73 0.52 -17.00
CA PRO A 249 -17.98 0.16 -15.80
C PRO A 249 -17.90 -1.35 -15.51
N GLY A 250 -18.82 -2.14 -16.09
CA GLY A 250 -18.82 -3.60 -16.03
C GLY A 250 -17.79 -4.31 -16.93
N GLN A 251 -17.04 -3.60 -17.77
CA GLN A 251 -16.01 -4.17 -18.67
C GLN A 251 -14.58 -4.02 -18.15
N HIS A 252 -14.35 -3.21 -17.11
CA HIS A 252 -13.01 -3.07 -16.54
C HIS A 252 -12.74 -4.23 -15.58
N SER A 253 -11.53 -4.76 -15.58
CA SER A 253 -11.10 -5.67 -14.51
C SER A 253 -10.78 -4.88 -13.25
N GLY A 254 -10.88 -5.52 -12.09
CA GLY A 254 -10.38 -4.93 -10.85
C GLY A 254 -8.85 -4.96 -10.74
N PRO A 255 -8.30 -4.27 -9.73
CA PRO A 255 -6.88 -4.34 -9.40
C PRO A 255 -6.38 -5.78 -9.24
N GLU A 256 -5.25 -6.11 -9.85
CA GLU A 256 -4.48 -7.29 -9.46
C GLU A 256 -3.72 -6.98 -8.18
N ILE A 257 -3.92 -7.80 -7.15
CA ILE A 257 -3.26 -7.66 -5.85
C ILE A 257 -2.58 -8.97 -5.45
N VAL A 258 -1.64 -8.88 -4.51
CA VAL A 258 -1.28 -10.00 -3.61
C VAL A 258 -1.78 -9.65 -2.22
N ILE A 259 -2.49 -10.56 -1.54
CA ILE A 259 -3.11 -10.32 -0.25
C ILE A 259 -2.93 -11.50 0.70
N VAL A 260 -2.70 -11.24 1.98
CA VAL A 260 -2.62 -12.25 3.05
C VAL A 260 -3.65 -11.96 4.14
N GLY A 261 -4.14 -13.01 4.80
CA GLY A 261 -5.01 -12.90 5.97
C GLY A 261 -4.33 -13.39 7.25
N GLU A 262 -5.12 -13.58 8.29
CA GLU A 262 -4.68 -13.96 9.65
C GLU A 262 -3.92 -15.31 9.71
N ALA A 263 -4.17 -16.20 8.74
CA ALA A 263 -3.46 -17.47 8.64
C ALA A 263 -2.02 -17.34 8.10
N GLY A 264 -1.64 -16.17 7.59
CA GLY A 264 -0.34 -15.95 6.95
C GLY A 264 -0.16 -16.72 5.64
N GLY A 265 1.08 -17.08 5.32
CA GLY A 265 1.44 -17.84 4.12
C GLY A 265 1.93 -16.97 2.96
N ALA A 266 1.90 -17.53 1.74
CA ALA A 266 2.44 -16.88 0.54
C ALA A 266 1.59 -15.72 -0.01
N GLY A 267 0.38 -15.54 0.54
CA GLY A 267 -0.64 -14.64 -0.02
C GLY A 267 -1.35 -15.22 -1.24
N LEU A 268 -2.55 -14.71 -1.51
CA LEU A 268 -3.31 -14.98 -2.73
C LEU A 268 -3.07 -13.85 -3.73
N ARG A 269 -2.69 -14.23 -4.96
CA ARG A 269 -2.56 -13.29 -6.09
C ARG A 269 -3.73 -13.44 -7.04
N GLY A 270 -4.29 -12.32 -7.49
CA GLY A 270 -5.30 -12.30 -8.54
C GLY A 270 -5.97 -10.93 -8.69
N ARG A 271 -6.84 -10.80 -9.70
CA ARG A 271 -7.69 -9.63 -9.89
C ARG A 271 -8.90 -9.69 -8.99
N VAL A 272 -9.14 -8.61 -8.26
CA VAL A 272 -10.28 -8.52 -7.34
C VAL A 272 -11.56 -8.17 -8.08
N THR A 273 -12.67 -8.79 -7.68
CA THR A 273 -14.00 -8.47 -8.18
C THR A 273 -14.39 -7.05 -7.80
N ARG A 274 -14.75 -6.23 -8.79
CA ARG A 274 -15.16 -4.85 -8.57
C ARG A 274 -16.44 -4.78 -7.73
N GLY A 275 -16.51 -3.85 -6.77
CA GLY A 275 -17.69 -3.70 -5.90
C GLY A 275 -17.84 -4.74 -4.78
N ALA A 276 -16.83 -5.59 -4.56
CA ALA A 276 -16.84 -6.68 -3.59
C ALA A 276 -15.70 -6.63 -2.56
N ASN A 277 -14.83 -5.61 -2.62
CA ASN A 277 -13.56 -5.57 -1.90
C ASN A 277 -13.43 -4.26 -1.11
N PRO A 278 -14.18 -4.13 0.00
CA PRO A 278 -14.13 -2.94 0.85
C PRO A 278 -12.82 -2.86 1.64
N VAL A 279 -12.26 -1.66 1.74
CA VAL A 279 -11.10 -1.35 2.57
C VAL A 279 -11.41 -1.63 4.04
N LEU A 280 -10.48 -2.27 4.75
CA LEU A 280 -10.60 -2.53 6.19
C LEU A 280 -10.16 -1.32 7.01
N VAL A 281 -8.88 -0.97 7.01
CA VAL A 281 -8.34 0.15 7.79
C VAL A 281 -8.00 1.34 6.90
N THR A 282 -7.23 1.10 5.83
CA THR A 282 -6.78 2.14 4.90
C THR A 282 -6.31 1.49 3.61
N ALA A 283 -6.40 2.21 2.49
CA ALA A 283 -5.55 1.97 1.34
C ALA A 283 -4.79 3.25 0.96
N GLU A 284 -3.49 3.11 0.80
CA GLU A 284 -2.53 4.19 0.56
C GLU A 284 -2.02 4.07 -0.86
N ILE A 285 -2.41 5.03 -1.69
CA ILE A 285 -2.34 4.91 -3.14
C ILE A 285 -1.62 6.11 -3.74
N LEU A 286 -0.70 5.84 -4.65
CA LEU A 286 -0.18 6.78 -5.62
C LEU A 286 -0.86 6.53 -6.97
N LEU A 287 -1.50 7.57 -7.50
CA LEU A 287 -2.02 7.58 -8.86
C LEU A 287 -1.04 8.34 -9.77
N GLN A 288 -0.76 7.78 -10.94
CA GLN A 288 -0.01 8.42 -12.02
C GLN A 288 -0.95 8.61 -13.21
N ARG A 289 -1.22 9.86 -13.59
CA ARG A 289 -2.04 10.19 -14.75
C ARG A 289 -1.45 9.58 -16.03
N LEU A 290 -2.32 8.98 -16.85
CA LEU A 290 -1.97 8.53 -18.19
C LEU A 290 -2.57 9.49 -19.22
N LEU A 291 -1.79 9.80 -20.26
CA LEU A 291 -2.21 10.67 -21.36
C LEU A 291 -3.22 9.97 -22.28
#